data_AF-A0A1Y1Z480-F1
#
_entry.id   AF-A0A1Y1Z480-F1
#
_cell.length_a   1.000
_cell.length_b   1.000
_cell.length_c   1.000
_cell.angle_alpha   90.00
_cell.angle_beta   90.00
_cell.angle_gamma   90.00
#
_symmetry.space_group_name_H-M   'P 1'
#
loop_
_entity.id
_entity.type
_entity.pdbx_description
1 polymer ?
#
loop_
_entity_poly.entity_id
_entity_poly.type
_entity_poly.pdbx_seq_one_letter_code
_entity_poly.pdbx_strand_id
1 'polypeptide(L)'
;AQAHMEMKKPLARRSKFNPYLTIDQIDYSLSSPLGTSYPYPCRGAPKGSSVATYNAGDKIQVELFGEATHNGGHCQFAVSYDEGKTFVVLRTIMKTCMLEGLSFDVPIPEGAPSSSNVVFAWTWINRSGNREYYMNCADITIVGKKNNGSIVGPKLLVANLPNSPSIPEFFSNQY
;
A
#
# COMPACT_ATOMS: atom_id res chain seq x y z
N ALA A 1 -19.33 11.27 -0.23
CA ALA A 1 -18.38 11.09 -1.35
C ALA A 1 -17.54 9.86 -1.05
N GLN A 2 -17.21 9.04 -2.05
CA GLN A 2 -16.33 7.87 -1.93
C GLN A 2 -14.92 8.29 -2.33
N ALA A 3 -13.87 7.79 -1.65
CA ALA A 3 -12.50 8.11 -2.04
C ALA A 3 -12.00 7.20 -3.15
N HIS A 4 -11.21 7.77 -4.06
CA HIS A 4 -10.75 7.08 -5.25
C HIS A 4 -9.28 7.42 -5.47
N MET A 5 -8.40 6.78 -4.70
CA MET A 5 -6.95 6.88 -4.85
C MET A 5 -6.38 5.48 -5.07
N GLU A 6 -5.43 5.36 -5.99
CA GLU A 6 -4.73 4.13 -6.33
C GLU A 6 -3.21 4.36 -6.39
N MET A 7 -2.44 3.30 -6.23
CA MET A 7 -1.00 3.30 -6.40
C MET A 7 -0.66 3.14 -7.88
N LYS A 8 -0.09 4.19 -8.47
CA LYS A 8 0.41 4.22 -9.85
C LYS A 8 1.86 3.71 -9.94
N LYS A 9 2.67 4.01 -8.92
CA LYS A 9 4.05 3.53 -8.81
C LYS A 9 4.34 3.07 -7.38
N PRO A 10 5.02 1.93 -7.17
CA PRO A 10 5.23 0.85 -8.15
C PRO A 10 3.90 0.37 -8.74
N LEU A 11 3.94 -0.25 -9.93
CA LEU A 11 2.73 -0.72 -10.62
C LEU A 11 1.97 -1.72 -9.73
N ALA A 12 0.80 -1.33 -9.25
CA ALA A 12 -0.04 -2.21 -8.46
C ALA A 12 -0.53 -3.42 -9.28
N ARG A 13 -0.79 -4.53 -8.60
CA ARG A 13 -1.46 -5.71 -9.16
C ARG A 13 -2.74 -5.28 -9.85
N ARG A 14 -2.96 -5.77 -11.07
CA ARG A 14 -4.13 -5.44 -11.91
C ARG A 14 -4.28 -3.96 -12.26
N SER A 15 -3.26 -3.13 -12.09
CA SER A 15 -3.33 -1.71 -12.42
C SER A 15 -3.50 -1.48 -13.93
N LYS A 16 -4.37 -0.54 -14.29
CA LYS A 16 -4.53 -0.04 -15.67
C LYS A 16 -3.28 0.63 -16.23
N PHE A 17 -2.33 0.99 -15.36
CA PHE A 17 -1.05 1.57 -15.76
C PHE A 17 0.00 0.50 -16.12
N ASN A 18 -0.29 -0.78 -15.90
CA ASN A 18 0.64 -1.86 -16.24
C ASN A 18 0.50 -2.24 -17.72
N PRO A 19 1.50 -1.94 -18.57
CA PRO A 19 1.42 -2.19 -20.03
C PRO A 19 1.50 -3.68 -20.39
N TYR A 20 1.80 -4.55 -19.43
CA TYR A 20 1.93 -5.99 -19.64
C TYR A 20 0.63 -6.76 -19.34
N LEU A 21 -0.44 -6.08 -18.92
CA LEU A 21 -1.73 -6.70 -18.66
C LEU A 21 -2.67 -6.59 -19.86
N THR A 22 -3.47 -7.63 -20.08
CA THR A 22 -4.62 -7.57 -21.00
C THR A 22 -5.78 -6.80 -20.36
N ILE A 23 -6.73 -6.35 -21.19
CA ILE A 23 -7.90 -5.57 -20.74
C ILE A 23 -8.69 -6.30 -19.64
N ASP A 24 -8.83 -7.61 -19.80
CA ASP A 24 -9.51 -8.56 -18.94
C ASP A 24 -8.77 -8.84 -17.62
N GLN A 25 -7.49 -8.47 -17.51
CA GLN A 25 -6.71 -8.55 -16.28
C GLN A 25 -6.75 -7.26 -15.44
N ILE A 26 -7.21 -6.15 -16.02
CA ILE A 26 -7.23 -4.83 -15.38
C ILE A 26 -8.39 -4.72 -14.38
N ASP A 27 -8.10 -4.24 -13.18
CA ASP A 27 -9.09 -3.80 -12.21
C ASP A 27 -9.32 -2.28 -12.40
N TYR A 28 -10.37 -1.91 -13.13
CA TYR A 28 -10.74 -0.51 -13.35
C TYR A 28 -11.23 0.19 -12.08
N SER A 29 -11.49 -0.57 -11.02
CA SER A 29 -11.94 -0.07 -9.71
C SER A 29 -10.83 -0.10 -8.67
N LEU A 30 -9.55 -0.16 -9.08
CA LEU A 30 -8.40 -0.29 -8.16
C LEU A 30 -8.33 0.83 -7.11
N SER A 31 -8.89 2.00 -7.43
CA SER A 31 -8.99 3.16 -6.55
C SER A 31 -10.09 3.05 -5.49
N SER A 32 -11.00 2.08 -5.59
CA SER A 32 -12.08 1.86 -4.62
C SER A 32 -11.57 1.27 -3.30
N PRO A 33 -12.30 1.45 -2.18
CA PRO A 33 -11.91 0.86 -0.90
C PRO A 33 -12.01 -0.68 -0.92
N LEU A 34 -11.37 -1.32 0.05
CA LEU A 34 -11.58 -2.73 0.34
C LEU A 34 -13.00 -2.99 0.85
N GLY A 35 -13.47 -4.22 0.64
CA GLY A 35 -14.79 -4.68 1.05
C GLY A 35 -15.04 -6.11 0.59
N THR A 36 -16.31 -6.54 0.55
CA THR A 36 -16.65 -7.91 0.13
C THR A 36 -16.19 -8.23 -1.30
N SER A 37 -16.32 -7.28 -2.23
CA SER A 37 -15.89 -7.45 -3.63
C SER A 37 -14.38 -7.28 -3.83
N TYR A 38 -13.71 -6.58 -2.90
CA TYR A 38 -12.27 -6.30 -2.94
C TYR A 38 -11.66 -6.68 -1.59
N PRO A 39 -11.47 -7.98 -1.32
CA PRO A 39 -11.13 -8.45 0.01
C PRO A 39 -9.68 -8.10 0.41
N TYR A 40 -9.44 -7.99 1.70
CA TYR A 40 -8.09 -7.95 2.25
C TYR A 40 -7.44 -9.36 2.19
N PRO A 41 -6.12 -9.48 1.92
CA PRO A 41 -5.20 -8.43 1.47
C PRO A 41 -5.22 -8.23 -0.05
N CYS A 42 -4.62 -7.12 -0.50
CA CYS A 42 -4.34 -6.87 -1.92
C CYS A 42 -5.56 -6.96 -2.85
N ARG A 43 -6.76 -6.66 -2.34
CA ARG A 43 -8.03 -6.74 -3.08
C ARG A 43 -8.36 -8.14 -3.60
N GLY A 44 -7.76 -9.19 -3.03
CA GLY A 44 -7.86 -10.56 -3.53
C GLY A 44 -7.17 -10.79 -4.88
N ALA A 45 -6.36 -9.84 -5.37
CA ALA A 45 -5.68 -9.98 -6.64
C ALA A 45 -4.57 -11.04 -6.56
N PRO A 46 -4.46 -11.93 -7.58
CA PRO A 46 -3.38 -12.91 -7.63
C PRO A 46 -2.03 -12.21 -7.71
N LYS A 47 -0.98 -12.93 -7.27
CA LYS A 47 0.40 -12.48 -7.39
C LYS A 47 0.74 -12.17 -8.85
N GLY A 48 1.38 -11.03 -9.09
CA GLY A 48 1.90 -10.62 -10.39
C GLY A 48 3.41 -10.84 -10.50
N SER A 49 3.95 -10.49 -11.67
CA SER A 49 5.40 -10.37 -11.88
C SER A 49 5.98 -9.23 -11.05
N SER A 50 7.25 -9.35 -10.67
CA SER A 50 7.98 -8.25 -10.03
C SER A 50 8.03 -7.04 -10.96
N VAL A 51 7.59 -5.88 -10.48
CA VAL A 51 7.48 -4.65 -11.29
C VAL A 51 8.65 -3.69 -11.07
N ALA A 52 9.49 -3.94 -10.06
CA ALA A 52 10.65 -3.14 -9.74
C ALA A 52 11.64 -3.91 -8.85
N THR A 53 12.92 -3.55 -8.95
CA THR A 53 13.99 -4.06 -8.09
C THR A 53 14.60 -2.91 -7.30
N TYR A 54 14.80 -3.13 -6.00
CA TYR A 54 15.42 -2.16 -5.08
C TYR A 54 16.52 -2.83 -4.25
N ASN A 55 17.52 -2.07 -3.80
CA ASN A 55 18.50 -2.58 -2.84
C ASN A 55 18.08 -2.25 -1.40
N ALA A 56 18.48 -3.09 -0.45
CA ALA A 56 18.36 -2.78 0.96
C ALA A 56 19.12 -1.48 1.30
N GLY A 57 18.48 -0.57 2.04
CA GLY A 57 18.99 0.78 2.31
C GLY A 57 18.58 1.84 1.28
N ASP A 58 18.02 1.45 0.12
CA ASP A 58 17.45 2.40 -0.83
C ASP A 58 16.05 2.86 -0.40
N LYS A 59 15.36 3.58 -1.28
CA LYS A 59 13.98 4.02 -1.11
C LYS A 59 13.12 3.53 -2.25
N ILE A 60 11.93 3.05 -1.92
CA ILE A 60 10.86 2.79 -2.88
C ILE A 60 10.20 4.12 -3.21
N GLN A 61 10.23 4.51 -4.48
CA GLN A 61 9.52 5.67 -4.99
C GLN A 61 8.07 5.30 -5.23
N VAL A 62 7.17 5.95 -4.49
CA VAL A 62 5.73 5.73 -4.61
C VAL A 62 5.08 6.94 -5.27
N GLU A 63 4.18 6.68 -6.22
CA GLU A 63 3.29 7.70 -6.80
C GLU A 63 1.86 7.20 -6.67
N LEU A 64 1.03 7.99 -6.03
CA LEU A 64 -0.42 7.78 -5.97
C LEU A 64 -1.11 8.59 -7.07
N PHE A 65 -2.26 8.12 -7.50
CA PHE A 65 -3.09 8.75 -8.53
C PHE A 65 -4.55 8.60 -8.16
N GLY A 66 -5.38 9.58 -8.50
CA GLY A 66 -6.80 9.51 -8.21
C GLY A 66 -7.48 10.86 -8.17
N GLU A 67 -8.75 10.86 -7.80
CA GLU A 67 -9.64 12.02 -7.93
C GLU A 67 -9.91 12.71 -6.60
N ALA A 68 -9.92 11.96 -5.49
CA ALA A 68 -10.34 12.48 -4.19
C ALA A 68 -9.47 11.95 -3.06
N THR A 69 -8.73 12.86 -2.41
CA THR A 69 -7.85 12.56 -1.27
C THR A 69 -8.56 12.63 0.08
N HIS A 70 -9.86 12.97 0.12
CA HIS A 70 -10.68 12.99 1.35
C HIS A 70 -10.05 13.72 2.53
N ASN A 71 -9.50 14.91 2.26
CA ASN A 71 -8.81 15.74 3.25
C ASN A 71 -7.62 15.03 3.93
N GLY A 72 -7.09 14.01 3.25
CA GLY A 72 -5.94 13.21 3.62
C GLY A 72 -6.29 11.99 4.46
N GLY A 73 -5.50 11.74 5.49
CA GLY A 73 -5.70 10.64 6.43
C GLY A 73 -4.43 9.92 6.81
N HIS A 74 -4.54 8.64 7.16
CA HIS A 74 -3.41 7.83 7.58
C HIS A 74 -2.97 6.92 6.46
N CYS A 75 -1.71 6.99 6.04
CA CYS A 75 -1.13 6.00 5.15
C CYS A 75 -0.10 5.15 5.87
N GLN A 76 -0.07 3.87 5.53
CA GLN A 76 1.06 3.00 5.82
C GLN A 76 1.61 2.42 4.52
N PHE A 77 2.93 2.33 4.46
CA PHE A 77 3.65 1.63 3.42
C PHE A 77 4.38 0.47 4.09
N ALA A 78 4.14 -0.75 3.60
CA ALA A 78 4.61 -1.96 4.25
C ALA A 78 5.12 -2.98 3.23
N VAL A 79 5.91 -3.93 3.70
CA VAL A 79 6.35 -5.08 2.90
C VAL A 79 5.97 -6.38 3.57
N SER A 80 5.69 -7.39 2.75
CA SER A 80 5.51 -8.77 3.17
C SER A 80 6.51 -9.66 2.42
N TYR A 81 7.11 -10.58 3.17
CA TYR A 81 8.01 -11.62 2.65
C TYR A 81 7.35 -13.01 2.67
N ASP A 82 6.08 -13.10 3.05
CA ASP A 82 5.31 -14.34 3.23
C ASP A 82 4.01 -14.33 2.39
N GLU A 83 4.11 -13.79 1.18
CA GLU A 83 3.04 -13.75 0.18
C GLU A 83 1.80 -12.92 0.58
N GLY A 84 2.00 -11.93 1.46
CA GLY A 84 0.94 -11.04 1.94
C GLY A 84 0.19 -11.56 3.17
N LYS A 85 0.70 -12.61 3.84
CA LYS A 85 0.10 -13.12 5.08
C LYS A 85 0.36 -12.16 6.25
N THR A 86 1.57 -11.63 6.35
CA THR A 86 1.95 -10.61 7.33
C THR A 86 2.70 -9.46 6.68
N PHE A 87 2.53 -8.26 7.24
CA PHE A 87 3.12 -7.04 6.70
C PHE A 87 3.88 -6.29 7.79
N VAL A 88 5.11 -5.88 7.47
CA VAL A 88 5.95 -5.02 8.31
C VAL A 88 5.94 -3.60 7.75
N VAL A 89 5.54 -2.63 8.57
CA VAL A 89 5.44 -1.23 8.17
C VAL A 89 6.83 -0.60 8.06
N LEU A 90 7.08 0.01 6.90
CA LEU A 90 8.30 0.76 6.58
C LEU A 90 8.14 2.26 6.85
N ARG A 91 6.96 2.82 6.58
CA ARG A 91 6.67 4.24 6.77
C ARG A 91 5.20 4.43 7.12
N THR A 92 4.94 5.29 8.09
CA THR A 92 3.59 5.75 8.47
C THR A 92 3.51 7.26 8.25
N ILE A 93 2.42 7.73 7.63
CA ILE A 93 2.08 9.15 7.55
C ILE A 93 0.74 9.33 8.23
N MET A 94 0.72 10.06 9.33
CA MET A 94 -0.48 10.25 10.14
C MET A 94 -1.20 11.53 9.78
N LYS A 95 -2.52 11.45 9.56
CA LYS A 95 -3.46 12.56 9.31
C LYS A 95 -3.27 13.31 7.99
N THR A 96 -2.04 13.48 7.52
CA THR A 96 -1.69 14.35 6.39
C THR A 96 -1.39 13.61 5.09
N CYS A 97 -1.62 12.30 5.03
CA CYS A 97 -1.33 11.57 3.80
C CYS A 97 -2.05 12.18 2.60
N MET A 98 -1.33 12.41 1.50
CA MET A 98 -1.83 13.03 0.26
C MET A 98 -2.22 14.53 0.35
N LEU A 99 -1.91 15.21 1.46
CA LEU A 99 -2.12 16.67 1.55
C LEU A 99 -0.94 17.48 1.00
N GLU A 100 0.28 16.98 1.14
CA GLU A 100 1.51 17.66 0.70
C GLU A 100 1.99 17.19 -0.68
N GLY A 101 1.22 16.31 -1.33
CA GLY A 101 1.57 15.72 -2.62
C GLY A 101 1.25 14.23 -2.68
N LEU A 102 1.36 13.67 -3.88
CA LEU A 102 1.05 12.26 -4.17
C LEU A 102 2.30 11.39 -4.35
N SER A 103 3.49 11.95 -4.14
CA SER A 103 4.77 11.24 -4.28
C SER A 103 5.40 11.02 -2.91
N PHE A 104 5.89 9.80 -2.67
CA PHE A 104 6.48 9.41 -1.38
C PHE A 104 7.75 8.59 -1.56
N ASP A 105 8.70 8.84 -0.68
CA ASP A 105 9.93 8.07 -0.53
C ASP A 105 9.80 7.09 0.64
N VAL A 106 9.69 5.78 0.38
CA VAL A 106 9.56 4.79 1.44
C VAL A 106 10.90 4.09 1.68
N PRO A 107 11.55 4.30 2.84
CA PRO A 107 12.88 3.73 3.09
C PRO A 107 12.82 2.21 3.25
N ILE A 108 13.77 1.51 2.63
CA ILE A 108 14.02 0.09 2.87
C ILE A 108 15.12 -0.03 3.91
N PRO A 109 14.93 -0.75 5.02
CA PRO A 109 15.99 -0.98 6.00
C PRO A 109 17.22 -1.63 5.36
N GLU A 110 18.43 -1.24 5.78
CA GLU A 110 19.67 -1.86 5.29
C GLU A 110 19.76 -3.37 5.59
N GLY A 111 19.06 -3.80 6.65
CA GLY A 111 18.98 -5.21 7.06
C GLY A 111 18.03 -6.05 6.21
N ALA A 112 17.27 -5.47 5.28
CA ALA A 112 16.27 -6.20 4.50
C ALA A 112 16.91 -7.37 3.72
N PRO A 113 16.33 -8.59 3.80
CA PRO A 113 16.89 -9.75 3.09
C PRO A 113 16.60 -9.71 1.60
N SER A 114 17.44 -10.41 0.83
CA SER A 114 17.21 -10.66 -0.59
C SER A 114 15.96 -11.52 -0.79
N SER A 115 15.05 -11.08 -1.66
CA SER A 115 13.90 -11.87 -2.11
C SER A 115 13.37 -11.32 -3.44
N SER A 116 13.05 -12.21 -4.36
CA SER A 116 12.32 -11.90 -5.60
C SER A 116 10.79 -11.89 -5.42
N ASN A 117 10.32 -12.14 -4.19
CA ASN A 117 8.92 -12.38 -3.85
C ASN A 117 8.46 -11.46 -2.71
N VAL A 118 8.73 -10.16 -2.80
CA VAL A 118 8.30 -9.18 -1.80
C VAL A 118 7.01 -8.52 -2.26
N VAL A 119 5.98 -8.51 -1.40
CA VAL A 119 4.76 -7.74 -1.65
C VAL A 119 4.89 -6.39 -0.97
N PHE A 120 4.96 -5.32 -1.75
CA PHE A 120 4.85 -3.95 -1.26
C PHE A 120 3.38 -3.54 -1.19
N ALA A 121 2.95 -2.99 -0.07
CA ALA A 121 1.59 -2.53 0.15
C ALA A 121 1.56 -1.05 0.51
N TRP A 122 0.69 -0.30 -0.18
CA TRP A 122 0.20 0.99 0.29
C TRP A 122 -1.19 0.76 0.88
N THR A 123 -1.43 1.29 2.07
CA THR A 123 -2.77 1.34 2.67
C THR A 123 -3.12 2.75 3.10
N TRP A 124 -4.42 3.03 3.11
CA TRP A 124 -4.92 4.34 3.49
C TRP A 124 -6.25 4.24 4.25
N ILE A 125 -6.33 4.94 5.38
CA ILE A 125 -7.55 5.22 6.12
C ILE A 125 -7.88 6.69 5.86
N ASN A 126 -8.97 6.93 5.16
CA ASN A 126 -9.42 8.26 4.79
C ASN A 126 -9.86 9.07 6.01
N ARG A 127 -9.58 10.37 5.99
CA ARG A 127 -9.90 11.28 7.10
C ARG A 127 -11.39 11.55 7.22
N SER A 128 -12.01 11.97 6.12
CA SER A 128 -13.44 12.32 6.02
C SER A 128 -14.18 11.42 5.03
N GLY A 129 -15.49 11.29 5.14
CA GLY A 129 -16.34 10.49 4.27
C GLY A 129 -16.81 9.18 4.91
N ASN A 130 -16.97 8.13 4.11
CA ASN A 130 -17.28 6.80 4.63
C ASN A 130 -16.09 6.25 5.43
N ARG A 131 -16.31 5.31 6.36
CA ARG A 131 -15.22 4.66 7.10
C ARG A 131 -14.61 3.60 6.19
N GLU A 132 -13.58 3.97 5.46
CA GLU A 132 -13.03 3.16 4.39
C GLU A 132 -11.57 2.77 4.69
N TYR A 133 -11.13 1.68 4.08
CA TYR A 133 -9.76 1.19 4.15
C TYR A 133 -9.32 0.79 2.76
N TYR A 134 -8.28 1.45 2.26
CA TYR A 134 -7.74 1.24 0.93
C TYR A 134 -6.48 0.40 1.02
N MET A 135 -6.26 -0.44 0.01
CA MET A 135 -5.02 -1.19 -0.13
C MET A 135 -4.75 -1.47 -1.60
N ASN A 136 -3.55 -1.12 -2.05
CA ASN A 136 -2.99 -1.64 -3.30
C ASN A 136 -1.66 -2.32 -3.00
N CYS A 137 -1.38 -3.40 -3.75
CA CYS A 137 -0.14 -4.15 -3.61
C CYS A 137 0.61 -4.18 -4.93
N ALA A 138 1.94 -4.16 -4.87
CA ALA A 138 2.82 -4.45 -6.00
C ALA A 138 3.80 -5.54 -5.60
N ASP A 139 4.13 -6.44 -6.52
CA ASP A 139 5.19 -7.42 -6.33
C ASP A 139 6.52 -6.78 -6.74
N ILE A 140 7.52 -6.82 -5.87
CA ILE A 140 8.84 -6.21 -6.09
C ILE A 140 9.94 -7.19 -5.70
N THR A 141 11.14 -6.91 -6.18
CA THR A 141 12.37 -7.60 -5.79
C THR A 141 13.16 -6.70 -4.85
N ILE A 142 13.62 -7.24 -3.72
CA ILE A 142 14.60 -6.58 -2.85
C ILE A 142 15.90 -7.36 -2.91
N VAL A 143 17.01 -6.66 -3.15
CA VAL A 143 18.37 -7.20 -3.09
C VAL A 143 18.99 -6.79 -1.76
N GLY A 144 19.20 -7.76 -0.88
CA GLY A 144 19.80 -7.56 0.43
C GLY A 144 21.32 -7.41 0.36
N LYS A 145 21.88 -6.75 1.39
CA LYS A 145 23.34 -6.54 1.53
C LYS A 145 24.04 -7.59 2.41
N LYS A 146 23.29 -8.38 3.17
CA LYS A 146 23.81 -9.31 4.20
C LYS A 146 23.26 -10.71 3.99
N ASN A 147 24.11 -11.71 4.23
CA ASN A 147 23.66 -13.09 4.42
C ASN A 147 22.87 -13.14 5.74
N ASN A 148 21.63 -13.62 5.71
CA ASN A 148 20.67 -13.62 6.83
C ASN A 148 20.10 -12.25 7.25
N GLY A 149 19.79 -11.39 6.27
CA GLY A 149 18.99 -10.19 6.53
C GLY A 149 17.63 -10.50 7.17
N SER A 150 17.07 -9.53 7.88
CA SER A 150 15.71 -9.59 8.41
C SER A 150 15.08 -8.20 8.41
N ILE A 151 13.75 -8.18 8.39
CA ILE A 151 12.98 -6.96 8.52
C ILE A 151 12.12 -7.06 9.78
N VAL A 152 12.27 -6.07 10.66
CA VAL A 152 11.56 -5.99 11.94
C VAL A 152 10.93 -4.62 12.04
N GLY A 153 9.67 -4.57 12.43
CA GLY A 153 8.94 -3.33 12.56
C GLY A 153 7.50 -3.57 12.99
N PRO A 154 6.70 -2.50 13.10
CA PRO A 154 5.29 -2.60 13.47
C PRO A 154 4.52 -3.45 12.45
N LYS A 155 3.52 -4.20 12.94
CA LYS A 155 2.53 -4.84 12.08
C LYS A 155 1.67 -3.77 11.41
N LEU A 156 1.29 -4.00 10.16
CA LEU A 156 0.34 -3.17 9.43
C LEU A 156 -1.00 -3.09 10.19
N LEU A 157 -1.52 -1.89 10.38
CA LEU A 157 -2.83 -1.66 10.98
C LEU A 157 -3.90 -1.91 9.92
N VAL A 158 -4.76 -2.90 10.14
CA VAL A 158 -5.99 -3.11 9.38
C VAL A 158 -7.15 -2.51 10.17
N ALA A 159 -7.96 -1.66 9.53
CA ALA A 159 -9.07 -0.96 10.15
C ALA A 159 -10.27 -0.86 9.19
N ASN A 160 -11.44 -0.47 9.69
CA ASN A 160 -12.66 -0.21 8.90
C ASN A 160 -13.13 -1.37 8.00
N LEU A 161 -12.72 -2.60 8.33
CA LEU A 161 -13.18 -3.85 7.75
C LEU A 161 -13.89 -4.72 8.79
N PRO A 162 -14.68 -5.74 8.39
CA PRO A 162 -15.26 -6.70 9.32
C PRO A 162 -14.20 -7.28 10.27
N ASN A 163 -14.52 -7.35 11.57
CA ASN A 163 -13.63 -7.85 12.63
C ASN A 163 -12.32 -7.04 12.82
N SER A 164 -12.29 -5.77 12.40
CA SER A 164 -11.18 -4.85 12.67
C SER A 164 -11.66 -3.61 13.43
N PRO A 165 -10.75 -2.85 14.07
CA PRO A 165 -11.10 -1.59 14.70
C PRO A 165 -11.73 -0.62 13.71
N SER A 166 -12.73 0.13 14.18
CA SER A 166 -13.31 1.25 13.44
C SER A 166 -12.58 2.54 13.83
N ILE A 167 -12.10 3.28 12.83
CA ILE A 167 -11.45 4.58 13.00
C ILE A 167 -12.44 5.67 12.55
N PRO A 168 -12.93 6.51 13.47
CA PRO A 168 -13.92 7.54 13.14
C PRO A 168 -13.32 8.64 12.26
N GLU A 169 -14.15 9.59 11.84
CA GLU A 169 -13.62 10.83 11.25
C GLU A 169 -12.72 11.54 12.25
N PHE A 170 -11.65 12.14 11.76
CA PHE A 170 -10.74 12.91 12.61
C PHE A 170 -10.49 14.29 12.01
N PHE A 171 -10.89 15.33 12.76
CA PHE A 171 -10.65 16.73 12.39
C PHE A 171 -9.54 17.30 13.28
N SER A 172 -8.82 18.32 12.79
CA SER A 172 -7.60 18.85 13.42
C SER A 172 -7.83 19.46 14.81
N ASN A 173 -9.08 19.56 15.27
CA ASN A 173 -9.46 20.17 16.54
C ASN A 173 -9.89 19.15 17.61
N GLN A 174 -9.56 17.88 17.46
CA GLN A 174 -9.80 16.87 18.50
C GLN A 174 -8.51 16.12 18.87
N TYR A 175 -7.67 16.78 19.67
CA TYR A 175 -6.78 16.17 20.67
C TYR A 175 -6.78 17.07 21.90
#